data_AF-A4BE64-F1
#
_entry.id   AF-A4BE64-F1
#
_cell.length_a   1.000
_cell.length_b   1.000
_cell.length_c   1.000
_cell.angle_alpha   90.00
_cell.angle_beta   90.00
_cell.angle_gamma   90.00
#
_symmetry.space_group_name_H-M   'P 1'
#
loop_
_entity.id
_entity.type
_entity.pdbx_description
1 polymer ?
#
loop_
_entity_poly.entity_id
_entity_poly.type
_entity_poly.pdbx_seq_one_letter_code
_entity_poly.pdbx_strand_id
1 'polypeptide(L)'
;MGNIDTRYTIDIKSLRFNDRFRLFIRSKGLANATEKTYCLWIRRFINQNRYLSEQNFDQHDVAPFLNYLANERYCSVNTQRTALNALVFLFGEFLQQDTSNLDFDSTLKNRKVPMVLSHEEANRNILHLSDLHQMVVELKYGGGLRVSEVVRLRVKHEVNNLEYPGANGWRKAPTASC
;
A
#
# COMPACT_ATOMS: atom_id res chain seq x y z
N MET A 1 11.14 -18.83 -0.73
CA MET A 1 11.35 -17.73 -1.69
C MET A 1 10.16 -16.78 -1.67
N GLY A 2 10.31 -15.57 -1.13
CA GLY A 2 9.28 -14.55 -1.24
C GLY A 2 9.15 -14.11 -2.69
N ASN A 3 7.93 -14.16 -3.24
CA ASN A 3 7.61 -13.54 -4.52
C ASN A 3 7.98 -12.05 -4.38
N ILE A 4 9.14 -11.65 -4.91
CA ILE A 4 9.37 -10.24 -5.20
C ILE A 4 8.22 -9.89 -6.14
N ASP A 5 7.34 -9.01 -5.70
CA ASP A 5 6.20 -8.52 -6.47
C ASP A 5 6.70 -7.71 -7.67
N THR A 6 7.35 -8.40 -8.61
CA THR A 6 7.85 -7.85 -9.85
C THR A 6 6.63 -7.54 -10.71
N ARG A 7 6.47 -6.26 -11.04
CA ARG A 7 5.47 -5.83 -12.02
C ARG A 7 5.71 -6.62 -13.30
N TYR A 8 4.72 -7.42 -13.70
CA TYR A 8 4.77 -8.08 -15.00
C TYR A 8 4.75 -6.99 -16.10
N THR A 9 5.54 -7.21 -17.14
CA THR A 9 5.61 -6.33 -18.31
C THR A 9 4.30 -6.42 -19.08
N ILE A 10 3.64 -5.28 -19.25
CA ILE A 10 2.40 -5.16 -20.02
C ILE A 10 2.79 -4.57 -21.38
N ASP A 11 2.23 -5.11 -22.45
CA ASP A 11 2.36 -4.50 -23.77
C ASP A 11 1.60 -3.16 -23.81
N ILE A 12 2.31 -2.10 -24.18
CA ILE A 12 1.80 -0.72 -24.23
C ILE A 12 0.68 -0.58 -25.29
N LYS A 13 0.64 -1.48 -26.28
CA LYS A 13 -0.38 -1.48 -27.35
C LYS A 13 -1.64 -2.30 -27.02
N SER A 14 -1.72 -2.92 -25.84
CA SER A 14 -2.89 -3.73 -25.47
C SER A 14 -4.16 -2.88 -25.41
N LEU A 15 -5.20 -3.29 -26.15
CA LEU A 15 -6.53 -2.66 -26.14
C LEU A 15 -7.39 -3.11 -24.95
N ARG A 16 -6.92 -4.07 -24.14
CA ARG A 16 -7.69 -4.58 -23.01
C ARG A 16 -7.81 -3.50 -21.93
N PHE A 17 -9.03 -3.29 -21.43
CA PHE A 17 -9.33 -2.36 -20.33
C PHE A 17 -8.35 -2.48 -19.16
N ASN A 18 -8.17 -3.69 -18.62
CA ASN A 18 -7.31 -3.93 -17.45
C ASN A 18 -5.84 -3.56 -17.70
N ASP A 19 -5.35 -3.77 -18.91
CA ASP A 19 -3.96 -3.47 -19.27
C ASP A 19 -3.76 -1.96 -19.39
N ARG A 20 -4.69 -1.27 -20.08
CA ARG A 20 -4.72 0.20 -20.17
C ARG A 20 -4.81 0.86 -18.81
N PHE A 21 -5.70 0.37 -17.95
CA PHE A 21 -5.88 0.88 -16.60
C PHE A 21 -4.63 0.71 -15.73
N ARG A 22 -3.96 -0.45 -15.82
CA ARG A 22 -2.69 -0.69 -15.11
C ARG A 22 -1.55 0.18 -15.63
N LEU A 23 -1.46 0.38 -16.95
CA LEU A 23 -0.49 1.32 -17.55
C LEU A 23 -0.73 2.74 -17.07
N PHE A 24 -1.99 3.17 -16.94
CA PHE A 24 -2.35 4.49 -16.41
C PHE A 24 -1.99 4.65 -14.92
N ILE A 25 -2.23 3.64 -14.09
CA ILE A 25 -1.78 3.65 -12.69
C ILE A 25 -0.26 3.78 -12.60
N ARG A 26 0.46 3.08 -13.49
CA ARG A 26 1.92 3.13 -13.55
C ARG A 26 2.44 4.49 -14.02
N SER A 27 1.77 5.15 -14.99
CA SER A 27 2.16 6.49 -15.43
C SER A 27 1.97 7.54 -14.33
N LYS A 28 0.98 7.36 -13.45
CA LYS A 28 0.77 8.18 -12.24
C LYS A 28 1.75 7.89 -11.10
N GLY A 29 2.66 6.91 -11.24
CA GLY A 29 3.68 6.60 -10.24
C GLY A 29 3.16 5.93 -8.96
N LEU A 30 1.93 5.39 -8.97
CA LEU A 30 1.32 4.77 -7.80
C LEU A 30 2.02 3.45 -7.40
N ALA A 31 1.96 3.11 -6.11
CA ALA A 31 2.56 1.89 -5.58
C ALA A 31 1.91 0.62 -6.17
N ASN A 32 2.68 -0.47 -6.33
CA ASN A 32 2.18 -1.75 -6.84
C ASN A 32 1.04 -2.33 -5.95
N ALA A 33 1.12 -2.12 -4.63
CA ALA A 33 0.04 -2.51 -3.73
C ALA A 33 -1.29 -1.80 -4.04
N THR A 34 -1.22 -0.51 -4.42
CA THR A 34 -2.39 0.27 -4.86
C THR A 34 -2.90 -0.24 -6.20
N GLU A 35 -2.02 -0.52 -7.17
CA GLU A 35 -2.37 -1.12 -8.46
C GLU A 35 -3.20 -2.40 -8.29
N LYS A 36 -2.71 -3.34 -7.47
CA LYS A 36 -3.41 -4.60 -7.18
C LYS A 36 -4.76 -4.37 -6.53
N THR A 37 -4.80 -3.49 -5.54
CA THR A 37 -6.02 -3.20 -4.77
C THR A 37 -7.10 -2.58 -5.66
N TYR A 38 -6.73 -1.59 -6.48
CA TYR A 38 -7.67 -0.90 -7.35
C TYR A 38 -8.19 -1.83 -8.45
N CYS A 39 -7.29 -2.59 -9.10
CA CYS A 39 -7.69 -3.59 -10.09
C CYS A 39 -8.66 -4.62 -9.51
N LEU A 40 -8.45 -5.05 -8.27
CA LEU A 40 -9.33 -6.00 -7.59
C LEU A 40 -10.74 -5.41 -7.40
N TRP A 41 -10.84 -4.18 -6.91
CA TRP A 41 -12.13 -3.52 -6.67
C TRP A 41 -12.89 -3.24 -7.96
N ILE A 42 -12.20 -2.77 -8.99
CA ILE A 42 -12.81 -2.49 -10.29
C ILE A 42 -13.31 -3.78 -10.93
N ARG A 43 -12.53 -4.87 -10.88
CA ARG A 43 -13.00 -6.18 -11.37
C ARG A 43 -14.25 -6.66 -10.63
N ARG A 44 -14.32 -6.44 -9.31
CA ARG A 44 -15.51 -6.80 -8.51
C ARG A 44 -16.73 -5.96 -8.90
N PHE A 45 -16.54 -4.66 -9.12
CA PHE A 45 -17.59 -3.75 -9.58
C PHE A 45 -18.13 -4.18 -10.95
N ILE A 46 -17.24 -4.43 -11.92
CA ILE A 46 -17.61 -4.91 -13.26
C ILE A 46 -18.40 -6.22 -13.20
N ASN A 47 -17.95 -7.17 -12.40
CA ASN A 47 -18.62 -8.46 -12.26
C ASN A 47 -20.01 -8.35 -11.61
N GLN A 48 -20.17 -7.46 -10.63
CA GLN A 48 -21.44 -7.27 -9.93
C GLN A 48 -22.49 -6.64 -10.85
N ASN A 49 -22.11 -5.61 -11.60
CA ASN A 49 -23.03 -4.89 -12.50
C ASN A 49 -23.14 -5.56 -13.88
N ARG A 50 -22.39 -6.65 -14.10
CA ARG A 50 -22.37 -7.43 -15.35
C ARG A 50 -22.11 -6.58 -16.60
N TYR A 51 -21.23 -5.58 -16.49
CA TYR A 51 -20.90 -4.77 -17.65
C TYR A 51 -20.19 -5.59 -18.72
N LEU A 52 -20.63 -5.41 -19.95
CA LEU A 52 -20.06 -6.05 -21.15
C LEU A 52 -19.01 -5.17 -21.83
N SER A 53 -19.08 -3.85 -21.64
CA SER A 53 -18.21 -2.87 -22.30
C SER A 53 -17.97 -1.64 -21.42
N GLU A 54 -16.81 -0.99 -21.63
CA GLU A 54 -16.35 0.19 -20.88
C GLU A 54 -17.31 1.39 -20.98
N GLN A 55 -18.03 1.50 -22.11
CA GLN A 55 -18.97 2.60 -22.38
C GLN A 55 -20.22 2.55 -21.50
N ASN A 56 -20.53 1.39 -20.93
CA ASN A 56 -21.71 1.22 -20.10
C ASN A 56 -21.42 1.52 -18.62
N PHE A 57 -20.19 1.89 -18.26
CA PHE A 57 -19.86 2.20 -16.89
C PHE A 57 -20.58 3.47 -16.46
N ASP A 58 -21.45 3.33 -15.48
CA ASP A 58 -22.19 4.45 -14.92
C ASP A 58 -21.76 4.69 -13.46
N GLN A 59 -21.62 5.95 -13.13
CA GLN A 59 -21.31 6.43 -11.79
C GLN A 59 -22.48 6.17 -10.83
N HIS A 60 -23.72 6.15 -11.33
CA HIS A 60 -24.91 5.87 -10.51
C HIS A 60 -24.87 4.48 -9.88
N ASP A 61 -24.17 3.52 -10.49
CA ASP A 61 -24.05 2.16 -9.98
C ASP A 61 -23.02 2.04 -8.83
N VAL A 62 -22.26 3.08 -8.54
CA VAL A 62 -21.28 3.11 -7.43
C VAL A 62 -21.99 3.01 -6.07
N ALA A 63 -23.03 3.80 -5.84
CA ALA A 63 -23.75 3.79 -4.56
C ALA A 63 -24.44 2.45 -4.27
N PRO A 64 -25.21 1.84 -5.21
CA PRO A 64 -25.74 0.49 -5.06
C PRO A 64 -24.66 -0.56 -4.77
N PHE A 65 -23.51 -0.50 -5.44
CA PHE A 65 -22.40 -1.41 -5.19
C PHE A 65 -21.81 -1.27 -3.79
N LEU A 66 -21.66 -0.05 -3.28
CA LEU A 66 -21.16 0.18 -1.93
C LEU A 66 -22.17 -0.27 -0.86
N ASN A 67 -23.47 -0.08 -1.11
CA ASN A 67 -24.54 -0.60 -0.25
C ASN A 67 -24.58 -2.13 -0.24
N TYR A 68 -24.37 -2.77 -1.39
CA TYR A 68 -24.20 -4.22 -1.48
C TYR A 68 -23.02 -4.71 -0.64
N LEU A 69 -21.86 -4.02 -0.70
CA LEU A 69 -20.70 -4.36 0.12
C LEU A 69 -20.96 -4.18 1.62
N ALA A 70 -21.71 -3.15 1.99
CA ALA A 70 -22.09 -2.87 3.38
C ALA A 70 -23.01 -3.96 3.94
N ASN A 71 -24.07 -4.29 3.21
CA ASN A 71 -25.18 -5.11 3.71
C ASN A 71 -24.94 -6.61 3.53
N GLU A 72 -24.46 -7.06 2.36
CA GLU A 72 -24.34 -8.50 2.06
C GLU A 72 -22.98 -9.10 2.40
N ARG A 73 -21.94 -8.27 2.45
CA ARG A 73 -20.57 -8.71 2.71
C ARG A 73 -20.06 -8.30 4.09
N TYR A 74 -20.88 -7.61 4.89
CA TYR A 74 -20.54 -7.09 6.22
C TYR A 74 -19.15 -6.42 6.24
N CYS A 75 -18.81 -5.68 5.19
CA CYS A 75 -17.48 -5.12 5.00
C CYS A 75 -17.10 -4.15 6.13
N SER A 76 -15.80 -4.02 6.40
CA SER A 76 -15.33 -2.96 7.31
C SER A 76 -15.38 -1.59 6.62
N VAL A 77 -15.44 -0.52 7.41
CA VAL A 77 -15.41 0.87 6.90
C VAL A 77 -14.18 1.12 6.04
N ASN A 78 -13.02 0.60 6.45
CA ASN A 78 -11.78 0.74 5.68
C ASN A 78 -11.84 -0.01 4.35
N THR A 79 -12.53 -1.15 4.31
CA THR A 79 -12.77 -1.91 3.08
C THR A 79 -13.65 -1.12 2.12
N GLN A 80 -14.76 -0.55 2.60
CA GLN A 80 -15.65 0.29 1.80
C GLN A 80 -14.94 1.54 1.29
N ARG A 81 -14.17 2.22 2.13
CA ARG A 81 -13.36 3.40 1.74
C ARG A 81 -12.34 3.06 0.66
N THR A 82 -11.68 1.90 0.76
CA THR A 82 -10.70 1.49 -0.25
C THR A 82 -11.39 1.18 -1.58
N ALA A 83 -12.59 0.58 -1.54
CA ALA A 83 -13.39 0.33 -2.74
C ALA A 83 -13.87 1.65 -3.38
N LEU A 84 -14.39 2.58 -2.57
CA LEU A 84 -14.79 3.92 -3.01
C LEU A 84 -13.63 4.65 -3.68
N ASN A 85 -12.47 4.72 -3.02
CA ASN A 85 -11.30 5.42 -3.57
C ASN A 85 -10.85 4.83 -4.92
N ALA A 86 -10.97 3.51 -5.09
CA ALA A 86 -10.68 2.86 -6.37
C ALA A 86 -11.69 3.23 -7.46
N LEU A 87 -12.98 3.35 -7.12
CA LEU A 87 -14.04 3.72 -8.07
C LEU A 87 -13.99 5.21 -8.42
N VAL A 88 -13.80 6.09 -7.44
CA VAL A 88 -13.60 7.54 -7.67
C VAL A 88 -12.38 7.76 -8.56
N PHE A 89 -11.29 7.02 -8.33
CA PHE A 89 -10.12 7.09 -9.20
C PHE A 89 -10.42 6.59 -10.62
N LEU A 90 -11.21 5.53 -10.78
CA LEU A 90 -11.62 5.05 -12.10
C LEU A 90 -12.45 6.12 -12.85
N PHE A 91 -13.49 6.66 -12.23
CA PHE A 91 -14.40 7.60 -12.89
C PHE A 91 -13.76 8.99 -13.10
N GLY A 92 -13.09 9.53 -12.07
CA GLY A 92 -12.51 10.86 -12.13
C GLY A 92 -11.21 10.94 -12.93
N GLU A 93 -10.26 10.03 -12.69
CA GLU A 93 -8.93 10.12 -13.30
C GLU A 93 -8.82 9.36 -14.62
N PHE A 94 -9.43 8.17 -14.73
CA PHE A 94 -9.29 7.33 -15.92
C PHE A 94 -10.38 7.61 -16.97
N LEU A 95 -11.63 7.79 -16.56
CA LEU A 95 -12.74 8.11 -17.48
C LEU A 95 -12.99 9.61 -17.65
N GLN A 96 -12.33 10.47 -16.84
CA GLN A 96 -12.47 11.93 -16.87
C GLN A 96 -13.93 12.41 -16.73
N GLN A 97 -14.71 11.72 -15.89
CA GLN A 97 -16.10 12.07 -15.58
C GLN A 97 -16.18 12.85 -14.27
N ASP A 98 -17.17 13.75 -14.17
CA ASP A 98 -17.38 14.57 -12.97
C ASP A 98 -17.93 13.74 -11.80
N THR A 99 -17.05 13.39 -10.87
CA THR A 99 -17.39 12.59 -9.67
C THR A 99 -17.99 13.40 -8.52
N SER A 100 -18.33 14.67 -8.74
CA SER A 100 -18.73 15.62 -7.68
C SER A 100 -20.07 15.27 -7.00
N ASN A 101 -20.92 14.46 -7.64
CA ASN A 101 -22.26 14.12 -7.15
C ASN A 101 -22.40 12.70 -6.56
N LEU A 102 -21.31 12.10 -6.06
CA LEU A 102 -21.38 10.78 -5.40
C LEU A 102 -21.91 10.91 -3.97
N ASP A 103 -23.23 10.85 -3.81
CA ASP A 103 -23.87 10.75 -2.49
C ASP A 103 -23.95 9.26 -2.08
N PHE A 104 -23.35 8.88 -0.95
CA PHE A 104 -23.35 7.49 -0.48
C PHE A 104 -23.35 7.36 1.05
N ASP A 105 -24.07 6.35 1.54
CA ASP A 105 -24.11 6.02 2.96
C ASP A 105 -22.81 5.34 3.42
N SER A 106 -22.17 5.94 4.41
CA SER A 106 -20.97 5.38 5.03
C SER A 106 -21.34 4.22 5.96
N THR A 107 -20.64 3.09 5.86
CA THR A 107 -20.82 1.95 6.77
C THR A 107 -20.59 2.35 8.23
N LEU A 108 -21.56 2.04 9.09
CA LEU A 108 -21.55 2.35 10.54
C LEU A 108 -20.67 1.40 11.38
N LYS A 109 -19.75 0.65 10.77
CA LYS A 109 -19.04 -0.43 11.49
C LYS A 109 -18.02 0.16 12.47
N ASN A 110 -18.23 -0.10 13.75
CA ASN A 110 -17.41 0.42 14.85
C ASN A 110 -15.92 0.07 14.69
N ARG A 111 -15.04 1.06 14.84
CA ARG A 111 -13.59 0.89 14.73
C ARG A 111 -13.11 -0.01 15.87
N LYS A 112 -12.49 -1.15 15.55
CA LYS A 112 -11.75 -1.92 16.56
C LYS A 112 -10.57 -1.07 17.02
N VAL A 113 -10.60 -0.65 18.28
CA VAL A 113 -9.45 -0.01 18.92
C VAL A 113 -8.35 -1.08 19.01
N PRO A 114 -7.14 -0.80 18.50
CA PRO A 114 -6.05 -1.75 18.64
C PRO A 114 -5.79 -1.98 20.13
N MET A 115 -5.81 -3.24 20.56
CA MET A 115 -5.39 -3.62 21.90
C MET A 115 -3.88 -3.37 21.97
N VAL A 116 -3.46 -2.43 22.82
CA VAL A 116 -2.06 -2.10 23.02
C VAL A 116 -1.48 -3.11 24.01
N LEU A 117 -0.39 -3.76 23.63
CA LEU A 117 0.37 -4.61 24.56
C LEU A 117 1.09 -3.72 25.58
N SER A 118 1.07 -4.12 26.85
CA SER A 118 1.91 -3.50 27.87
C SER A 118 3.39 -3.79 27.62
N HIS A 119 4.28 -2.99 28.22
CA HIS A 119 5.74 -3.18 28.09
C HIS A 119 6.18 -4.58 28.55
N GLU A 120 5.60 -5.09 29.64
CA GLU A 120 5.90 -6.42 30.18
C GLU A 120 5.40 -7.56 29.27
N GLU A 121 4.22 -7.40 28.65
CA GLU A 121 3.71 -8.37 27.68
C GLU A 121 4.55 -8.36 26.40
N ALA A 122 5.00 -7.19 25.94
CA ALA A 122 5.88 -7.08 24.79
C ALA A 122 7.21 -7.81 25.03
N ASN A 123 7.87 -7.56 26.17
CA ASN A 123 9.14 -8.22 26.51
C ASN A 123 8.97 -9.75 26.67
N ARG A 124 7.90 -10.22 27.31
CA ARG A 124 7.62 -11.66 27.42
C ARG A 124 7.42 -12.35 26.07
N ASN A 125 6.76 -11.67 25.13
CA ASN A 125 6.58 -12.17 23.77
C ASN A 125 7.90 -12.17 22.99
N ILE A 126 8.73 -11.14 23.14
CA ILE A 126 10.05 -11.06 22.49
C ILE A 126 10.95 -12.20 22.94
N LEU A 127 10.99 -12.49 24.25
CA LEU A 127 11.81 -13.56 24.81
C LEU A 127 11.36 -14.99 24.43
N HIS A 128 10.13 -15.15 23.95
CA HIS A 128 9.62 -16.44 23.43
C HIS A 128 9.95 -16.67 21.94
N LEU A 129 10.44 -15.65 21.23
CA LEU A 129 10.83 -15.76 19.82
C LEU A 129 12.29 -16.20 19.72
N SER A 130 12.63 -16.96 18.68
CA SER A 130 14.00 -17.40 18.43
C SER A 130 14.68 -16.65 17.29
N ASP A 131 16.01 -16.53 17.41
CA ASP A 131 16.96 -16.11 16.38
C ASP A 131 16.61 -14.79 15.68
N LEU A 132 16.35 -14.84 14.38
CA LEU A 132 16.11 -13.67 13.53
C LEU A 132 14.80 -12.96 13.87
N HIS A 133 13.77 -13.69 14.32
CA HIS A 133 12.48 -13.09 14.64
C HIS A 133 12.56 -12.23 15.89
N GLN A 134 13.35 -12.65 16.89
CA GLN A 134 13.61 -11.87 18.09
C GLN A 134 14.27 -10.54 17.72
N MET A 135 15.38 -10.57 16.98
CA MET A 135 16.11 -9.36 16.56
C MET A 135 15.24 -8.39 15.73
N VAL A 136 14.42 -8.92 14.82
CA VAL A 136 13.48 -8.13 14.01
C VAL A 136 12.41 -7.46 14.88
N VAL A 137 11.88 -8.16 15.89
CA VAL A 137 10.85 -7.60 16.77
C VAL A 137 11.44 -6.61 17.76
N GLU A 138 12.63 -6.84 18.29
CA GLU A 138 13.37 -5.88 19.13
C GLU A 138 13.67 -4.58 18.38
N LEU A 139 14.21 -4.67 17.17
CA LEU A 139 14.49 -3.50 16.33
C LEU A 139 13.19 -2.74 16.01
N LYS A 140 12.11 -3.46 15.73
CA LYS A 140 10.79 -2.88 15.50
C LYS A 140 10.25 -2.17 16.74
N TYR A 141 10.36 -2.81 17.91
CA TYR A 141 9.86 -2.29 19.18
C TYR A 141 10.64 -1.07 19.65
N GLY A 142 11.98 -1.13 19.65
CA GLY A 142 12.85 -0.03 20.05
C GLY A 142 12.90 1.13 19.05
N GLY A 143 12.78 0.85 17.75
CA GLY A 143 12.80 1.86 16.69
C GLY A 143 11.43 2.42 16.30
N GLY A 144 10.33 1.90 16.84
CA GLY A 144 8.97 2.31 16.46
C GLY A 144 8.64 2.07 14.98
N LEU A 145 9.37 1.16 14.32
CA LEU A 145 9.30 0.96 12.88
C LEU A 145 8.04 0.17 12.49
N ARG A 146 7.49 0.45 11.30
CA ARG A 146 6.48 -0.44 10.70
C ARG A 146 7.15 -1.73 10.25
N VAL A 147 6.42 -2.83 10.27
CA VAL A 147 6.92 -4.15 9.78
C VAL A 147 7.52 -4.03 8.38
N SER A 148 6.87 -3.24 7.51
CA SER A 148 7.32 -3.06 6.13
C SER A 148 8.59 -2.21 6.01
N GLU A 149 8.90 -1.39 7.00
CA GLU A 149 10.15 -0.62 7.09
C GLU A 149 11.29 -1.54 7.56
N VAL A 150 11.05 -2.35 8.60
CA VAL A 150 12.03 -3.33 9.12
C VAL A 150 12.45 -4.35 8.07
N VAL A 151 11.49 -4.86 7.29
CA VAL A 151 11.77 -5.86 6.23
C VAL A 151 12.49 -5.24 5.03
N ARG A 152 12.33 -3.93 4.78
CA ARG A 152 13.00 -3.22 3.68
C ARG A 152 14.25 -2.46 4.12
N LEU A 153 14.65 -2.64 5.38
CA LEU A 153 15.81 -1.97 5.94
C LEU A 153 17.04 -2.48 5.21
N ARG A 154 17.72 -1.57 4.51
CA ARG A 154 18.98 -1.84 3.83
C ARG A 154 20.10 -1.25 4.65
N VAL A 155 21.15 -2.03 4.90
CA VAL A 155 22.38 -1.51 5.50
C VAL A 155 22.96 -0.50 4.52
N LYS A 156 22.80 0.78 4.82
CA LYS A 156 23.59 1.83 4.16
C LYS A 156 24.96 1.76 4.82
N HIS A 157 25.96 1.24 4.10
CA HIS A 157 27.36 1.37 4.53
C HIS A 157 27.77 2.85 4.38
N GLU A 158 27.37 3.69 5.33
CA GLU A 158 28.09 4.94 5.60
C GLU A 158 29.14 4.65 6.67
N VAL A 159 30.10 3.81 6.30
CA VAL A 159 31.41 3.78 6.97
C VAL A 159 32.37 4.39 5.96
N ASN A 160 32.49 5.72 5.97
CA ASN A 160 33.62 6.53 5.46
C ASN A 160 33.17 7.99 5.26
N ASN A 161 32.97 8.71 6.37
CA ASN A 161 33.37 10.12 6.51
C ASN A 161 32.95 10.62 7.90
N LEU A 162 33.63 10.13 8.93
CA LEU A 162 33.83 10.95 10.12
C LEU A 162 35.03 11.86 9.80
N GLU A 163 34.79 12.87 8.96
CA GLU A 163 35.70 13.99 8.82
C GLU A 163 35.56 14.85 10.09
N TYR A 164 36.56 14.78 10.98
CA TYR A 164 36.61 15.64 12.14
C TYR A 164 37.07 17.04 11.72
N PRO A 165 36.42 18.13 12.20
CA PRO A 165 36.83 19.48 11.84
C PRO A 165 38.14 19.84 12.55
N GLY A 166 39.24 19.84 11.80
CA GLY A 166 40.52 20.43 12.22
C GLY A 166 40.68 21.82 11.61
N ALA A 167 41.16 22.78 12.40
CA ALA A 167 41.18 24.22 12.10
C ALA A 167 41.93 24.65 10.81
N ASN A 168 42.61 23.75 10.10
CA ASN A 168 43.52 24.09 8.98
C ASN A 168 43.26 23.26 7.70
N GLY A 169 42.00 22.90 7.42
CA GLY A 169 41.56 22.30 6.14
C GLY A 169 41.63 20.76 6.08
N TRP A 170 40.81 20.20 5.18
CA TRP A 170 40.56 18.76 5.01
C TRP A 170 41.83 17.97 4.67
N ARG A 171 42.21 17.00 5.52
CA ARG A 171 43.32 16.05 5.24
C ARG A 171 42.81 14.62 5.34
N LYS A 172 43.24 13.76 4.42
CA LYS A 172 42.96 12.31 4.46
C LYS A 172 43.67 11.66 5.65
N ALA A 173 43.01 10.72 6.32
CA ALA A 173 43.62 9.90 7.37
C ALA A 173 44.80 9.08 6.80
N PRO A 174 45.89 8.92 7.55
CA PRO A 174 47.00 8.10 7.10
C PRO A 174 46.55 6.63 7.05
N THR A 175 46.72 6.01 5.88
CA THR A 175 46.56 4.56 5.72
C THR A 175 47.61 3.87 6.57
N ALA A 176 47.19 3.19 7.64
CA ALA A 176 48.05 2.31 8.39
C ALA A 176 48.38 1.09 7.51
N SER A 177 49.61 1.06 7.00
CA SER A 177 50.20 -0.13 6.41
C SER A 177 50.78 -0.97 7.54
N CYS A 178 50.22 -2.17 7.73
CA CYS A 178 50.87 -3.34 8.32
C CYS A 178 50.32 -4.57 7.58
#